data_AF-A0AAD4XPB9-F1
#
_entry.id   AF-A0AAD4XPB9-F1
#
_cell.length_a   1.000
_cell.length_b   1.000
_cell.length_c   1.000
_cell.angle_alpha   90.00
_cell.angle_beta   90.00
_cell.angle_gamma   90.00
#
_symmetry.space_group_name_H-M   'P 1'
#
loop_
_entity.id
_entity.type
_entity.pdbx_description
1 polymer ?
#
loop_
_entity_poly.entity_id
_entity_poly.type
_entity_poly.pdbx_seq_one_letter_code
_entity_poly.pdbx_strand_id
1 'polypeptide(L)'
;MFDDLILLARGGLTVYHGPVKEVEDYFAGLGVIFPDRVNPPDHFIDVMEGIVPSQSIDIKQFPLRWRLHKGYPIPPDMQLNAVDVAISSRGPELSNETDCESDVDGVEESSFAGDLWEDVKCNVEIQRDNIHHNFLMLKDLSNRHTPGVFKQYKYYLGRVSKQWLRESKTQAVDFLILFLAGACLGSLAKVSDDNFGAAGFSYTIIAVSLLCKIAALRSFSADKLIYWRESSSGISSLAYFLSRDTVDHFNTLVKPVIYLSMFYFFNNPRSSFMDYYIVMVCLVYCVTGIAYVFAIFFEPSSARRTYTNIQFSNIPLFAIDNLFYSFQWSVLLPVVLTLVSTRKTTGLMTIIANLCYPEWALQAFVISNAERCVHMLNFPNNVN
;
A
#
# COMPACT_ATOMS: atom_id res chain seq x y z
N MET A 1 3.83 37.54 6.59
CA MET A 1 5.21 37.85 7.01
C MET A 1 5.54 36.91 8.15
N PHE A 2 6.77 36.40 8.24
CA PHE A 2 7.16 35.43 9.27
C PHE A 2 7.52 36.16 10.58
N ASP A 3 7.09 35.62 11.72
CA ASP A 3 7.47 36.14 13.04
C ASP A 3 8.79 35.52 13.51
N ASP A 4 8.88 34.19 13.44
CA ASP A 4 10.08 33.41 13.74
C ASP A 4 10.54 32.63 12.51
N LEU A 5 11.86 32.45 12.39
CA LEU A 5 12.54 31.72 11.33
C LEU A 5 13.37 30.58 11.92
N ILE A 6 13.26 29.41 11.30
CA ILE A 6 14.09 28.24 11.60
C ILE A 6 14.85 27.87 10.32
N LEU A 7 16.18 27.81 10.42
CA LEU A 7 17.05 27.36 9.34
C LEU A 7 17.73 26.06 9.74
N LEU A 8 17.66 25.06 8.85
CA LEU A 8 18.23 23.73 9.04
C LEU A 8 19.27 23.45 7.95
N ALA A 9 20.46 23.04 8.36
CA ALA A 9 21.50 22.56 7.45
C ALA A 9 21.27 21.07 7.07
N ARG A 10 22.03 20.60 6.08
CA ARG A 10 22.07 19.20 5.67
C ARG A 10 22.31 18.29 6.88
N GLY A 11 21.49 17.26 7.03
CA GLY A 11 21.48 16.39 8.22
C GLY A 11 20.52 16.84 9.33
N GLY A 12 19.65 17.84 9.07
CA GLY A 12 18.62 18.26 10.02
C GLY A 12 19.14 19.08 11.21
N LEU A 13 20.35 19.64 11.09
CA LEU A 13 21.02 20.38 12.15
C LEU A 13 20.57 21.84 12.14
N THR A 14 20.17 22.38 13.30
CA THR A 14 19.70 23.76 13.40
C THR A 14 20.85 24.76 13.28
N VAL A 15 20.72 25.69 12.33
CA VAL A 15 21.66 26.81 12.08
C VAL A 15 21.15 28.11 12.69
N TYR A 16 19.84 28.32 12.68
CA TYR A 16 19.23 29.50 13.28
C TYR A 16 17.80 29.16 13.73
N HIS A 17 17.41 29.74 14.87
CA HIS A 17 16.05 29.68 15.40
C HIS A 17 15.75 30.94 16.21
N GLY A 18 14.93 31.83 15.68
CA GLY A 18 14.59 33.09 16.34
C GLY A 18 13.82 34.05 15.44
N PRO A 19 13.59 35.28 15.91
CA PRO A 19 12.79 36.26 15.19
C PRO A 19 13.50 36.75 13.92
N VAL A 20 12.74 36.95 12.85
CA VAL A 20 13.30 37.33 11.52
C VAL A 20 14.15 38.60 11.57
N LYS A 21 13.89 39.51 12.51
CA LYS A 21 14.66 40.76 12.64
C LYS A 21 16.10 40.55 13.08
N GLU A 22 16.39 39.48 13.81
CA GLU A 22 17.71 39.20 14.39
C GLU A 22 18.56 38.29 13.48
N VAL A 23 18.00 37.76 12.38
CA VAL A 23 18.70 36.81 11.52
C VAL A 23 19.84 37.49 10.76
N GLU A 24 19.62 38.70 10.24
CA GLU A 24 20.62 39.48 9.50
C GLU A 24 21.79 39.84 10.42
N ASP A 25 21.50 40.31 11.63
CA ASP A 25 22.50 40.63 12.65
C ASP A 25 23.33 39.40 13.04
N TYR A 26 22.69 38.23 13.18
CA TYR A 26 23.38 36.99 13.52
C TYR A 26 24.38 36.56 12.44
N PHE A 27 23.95 36.52 11.18
CA PHE A 27 24.82 36.13 10.08
C PHE A 27 25.87 37.21 9.75
N ALA A 28 25.56 38.49 9.98
CA ALA A 28 26.54 39.56 9.91
C ALA A 28 27.65 39.37 10.96
N GLY A 29 27.29 38.93 12.19
CA GLY A 29 28.25 38.55 13.24
C GLY A 29 29.13 37.35 12.90
N LEU A 30 28.71 36.52 11.93
CA LEU A 30 29.50 35.41 11.39
C LEU A 30 30.35 35.81 10.16
N GLY A 31 30.28 37.07 9.71
CA GLY A 31 31.05 37.57 8.58
C GLY A 31 30.43 37.28 7.21
N VAL A 32 29.12 37.02 7.16
CA VAL A 32 28.37 36.90 5.90
C VAL A 32 27.90 38.31 5.50
N ILE A 33 28.31 38.77 4.32
CA ILE A 33 27.93 40.09 3.79
C ILE A 33 26.63 39.94 2.99
N PHE A 34 25.66 40.82 3.24
CA PHE A 34 24.37 40.82 2.57
C PHE A 34 24.33 41.85 1.43
N PRO A 35 24.16 41.43 0.17
CA PRO A 35 24.00 42.34 -0.96
C PRO A 35 22.57 42.91 -1.05
N ASP A 36 22.45 44.23 -1.27
CA ASP A 36 21.17 44.98 -1.29
C ASP A 36 20.15 44.58 -2.38
N ARG A 37 20.54 43.74 -3.35
CA ARG A 37 19.71 43.34 -4.50
C ARG A 37 19.42 41.83 -4.57
N VAL A 38 19.59 41.11 -3.47
CA VAL A 38 19.30 39.67 -3.38
C VAL A 38 18.21 39.42 -2.35
N ASN A 39 17.35 38.43 -2.62
CA ASN A 39 16.32 37.99 -1.68
C ASN A 39 16.99 37.33 -0.46
N PRO A 40 16.81 37.84 0.78
CA PRO A 40 17.53 37.35 1.95
C PRO A 40 17.36 35.85 2.25
N PRO A 41 16.15 35.25 2.14
CA PRO A 41 15.96 33.81 2.31
C PRO A 41 16.79 32.95 1.35
N ASP A 42 16.85 33.34 0.07
CA ASP A 42 17.61 32.61 -0.94
C ASP A 42 19.12 32.70 -0.63
N HIS A 43 19.58 33.88 -0.22
CA HIS A 43 20.97 34.08 0.21
C HIS A 43 21.34 33.23 1.43
N PHE A 44 20.44 33.06 2.41
CA PHE A 44 20.69 32.15 3.55
C PHE A 44 20.87 30.71 3.09
N ILE A 45 20.06 30.24 2.14
CA ILE A 45 20.15 28.87 1.60
C ILE A 45 21.45 28.69 0.81
N ASP A 46 21.81 29.64 -0.06
CA ASP A 46 23.02 29.59 -0.88
C ASP A 46 24.31 29.55 -0.02
N VAL A 47 24.32 30.29 1.10
CA VAL A 47 25.42 30.28 2.08
C VAL A 47 25.48 28.94 2.83
N MET A 48 24.33 28.33 3.15
CA MET A 48 24.28 27.02 3.82
C MET A 48 24.57 25.84 2.88
N GLU A 49 24.35 25.99 1.58
CA GLU A 49 24.66 24.98 0.56
C GLU A 49 26.11 25.07 0.07
N GLY A 50 26.79 26.20 0.34
CA GLY A 50 28.18 26.43 -0.03
C GLY A 50 28.37 26.93 -1.46
N ILE A 51 27.30 27.41 -2.09
CA ILE A 51 27.32 27.97 -3.44
C ILE A 51 28.03 29.33 -3.43
N VAL A 52 27.86 30.09 -2.34
CA VAL A 52 28.58 31.33 -2.08
C VAL A 52 29.74 31.04 -1.13
N PRO A 53 31.00 31.34 -1.50
CA PRO A 53 32.14 31.13 -0.63
C PRO A 53 32.06 32.07 0.58
N SER A 54 31.77 31.52 1.76
CA SER A 54 31.94 32.23 3.02
C SER A 54 33.43 32.46 3.27
N GLN A 55 33.86 33.73 3.33
CA GLN A 55 35.27 34.11 3.38
C GLN A 55 36.00 33.67 4.67
N SER A 56 35.27 33.28 5.72
CA SER A 56 35.82 33.12 7.07
C SER A 56 35.40 31.83 7.81
N ILE A 57 34.42 31.07 7.33
CA ILE A 57 33.83 29.95 8.09
C ILE A 57 33.50 28.77 7.16
N ASP A 58 33.91 27.57 7.59
CA ASP A 58 33.50 26.30 6.98
C ASP A 58 32.02 25.99 7.28
N ILE A 59 31.26 25.59 6.27
CA ILE A 59 29.80 25.42 6.31
C ILE A 59 29.37 24.43 7.39
N LYS A 60 30.22 23.43 7.68
CA LYS A 60 30.00 22.42 8.72
C LYS A 60 29.99 23.00 10.15
N GLN A 61 30.51 24.21 10.34
CA GLN A 61 30.62 24.86 11.64
C GLN A 61 29.40 25.73 12.00
N PHE A 62 28.51 26.04 11.06
CA PHE A 62 27.33 26.88 11.32
C PHE A 62 26.42 26.30 12.44
N PRO A 63 26.04 25.01 12.41
CA PRO A 63 25.20 24.46 13.48
C PRO A 63 25.89 24.46 14.85
N LEU A 64 27.21 24.28 14.89
CA LEU A 64 27.99 24.34 16.12
C LEU A 64 27.99 25.73 16.74
N ARG A 65 28.24 26.76 15.91
CA ARG A 65 28.25 28.16 16.37
C ARG A 65 26.89 28.60 16.88
N TRP A 66 25.80 28.14 16.27
CA TRP A 66 24.46 28.41 16.77
C TRP A 66 24.21 27.80 18.16
N ARG A 67 24.64 26.55 18.37
CA ARG A 67 24.52 25.90 19.68
C ARG A 67 25.33 26.62 20.75
N LEU A 68 26.56 27.04 20.41
CA LEU A 68 27.41 27.83 21.32
C LEU A 68 26.77 29.19 21.63
N HIS A 69 26.20 29.86 20.64
CA HIS A 69 25.50 31.14 20.80
C HIS A 69 24.30 31.05 21.75
N LYS A 70 23.55 29.93 21.74
CA LYS A 70 22.42 29.70 22.64
C LYS A 70 22.76 28.92 23.93
N GLY A 71 24.01 28.46 24.08
CA GLY A 71 24.45 27.69 25.25
C GLY A 71 23.91 26.26 25.33
N TYR A 72 23.57 25.63 24.20
CA TYR A 72 23.06 24.25 24.18
C TYR A 72 24.18 23.21 24.36
N PRO A 73 23.92 22.07 25.05
CA PRO A 73 24.91 21.00 25.21
C PRO A 73 25.28 20.40 23.86
N ILE A 74 26.55 20.08 23.61
CA ILE A 74 27.04 19.60 22.31
C ILE A 74 26.96 18.05 22.26
N PRO A 75 26.38 17.43 21.21
CA PRO A 75 26.30 15.98 21.08
C PRO A 75 27.69 15.38 20.82
N PRO A 76 27.94 14.12 21.20
CA PRO A 76 29.24 13.46 21.03
C PRO A 76 29.74 13.50 19.58
N ASP A 77 28.84 13.31 18.60
CA ASP A 77 29.17 13.29 17.17
C ASP A 77 29.70 14.63 16.62
N MET A 78 29.44 15.73 17.34
CA MET A 78 29.81 17.09 16.93
C MET A 78 31.01 17.64 17.70
N GLN A 79 31.51 16.90 18.69
CA GLN A 79 32.64 17.33 19.53
C GLN A 79 33.95 17.36 18.75
N LEU A 80 34.14 16.48 17.76
CA LEU A 80 35.31 16.49 16.86
C LEU A 80 35.42 17.81 16.08
N ASN A 81 34.31 18.24 15.46
CA ASN A 81 34.24 19.52 14.76
C ASN A 81 34.33 20.73 15.72
N ALA A 82 33.91 20.59 16.99
CA ALA A 82 34.06 21.62 18.01
C ALA A 82 35.53 21.80 18.45
N VAL A 83 36.30 20.70 18.47
CA VAL A 83 37.74 20.71 18.73
C VAL A 83 38.47 21.37 17.55
N ASP A 84 38.10 21.11 16.30
CA ASP A 84 38.66 21.81 15.14
C ASP A 84 38.32 23.31 15.10
N VAL A 85 37.12 23.71 15.55
CA VAL A 85 36.75 25.12 15.71
C VAL A 85 37.59 25.80 16.82
N ALA A 86 37.85 25.09 17.92
CA ALA A 86 38.72 25.58 18.98
C ALA A 86 40.19 25.65 18.52
N ILE A 87 40.65 24.70 17.72
CA ILE A 87 41.99 24.68 17.14
C ILE A 87 42.13 25.77 16.07
N SER A 88 41.13 26.04 15.24
CA SER A 88 41.13 27.11 14.22
C SER A 88 41.26 28.52 14.81
N SER A 89 40.91 28.71 16.10
CA SER A 89 41.18 29.96 16.83
C SER A 89 42.65 30.13 17.29
N ARG A 90 43.50 29.14 17.00
CA ARG A 90 44.95 29.12 17.24
C ARG A 90 45.64 28.80 15.90
N GLY A 91 46.60 29.62 15.47
CA GLY A 91 47.19 29.52 14.12
C GLY A 91 47.74 28.13 13.71
N PRO A 92 47.97 27.90 12.41
CA PRO A 92 48.07 26.55 11.84
C PRO A 92 49.45 25.92 12.02
N GLU A 93 49.48 24.64 12.41
CA GLU A 93 50.61 23.74 12.11
C GLU A 93 50.10 22.40 11.54
N LEU A 94 50.43 22.20 10.27
CA LEU A 94 50.72 20.99 9.49
C LEU A 94 50.52 19.60 10.13
N SER A 95 49.72 18.71 9.51
CA SER A 95 50.15 17.34 9.12
C SER A 95 49.11 16.53 8.33
N ASN A 96 49.56 16.10 7.14
CA ASN A 96 49.37 14.84 6.41
C ASN A 96 48.05 14.04 6.47
N GLU A 97 47.34 14.04 5.35
CA GLU A 97 46.32 13.05 4.96
C GLU A 97 47.00 11.74 4.48
N THR A 98 46.42 10.59 4.84
CA THR A 98 46.66 9.30 4.19
C THR A 98 45.29 8.70 3.93
N ASP A 99 44.93 8.61 2.64
CA ASP A 99 43.68 8.04 2.15
C ASP A 99 43.62 6.53 2.43
N CYS A 100 42.43 6.07 2.83
CA CYS A 100 42.08 4.65 2.89
C CYS A 100 40.93 4.40 1.93
N GLU A 101 41.19 3.67 0.86
CA GLU A 101 40.19 3.04 -0.02
C GLU A 101 39.24 2.16 0.81
N SER A 102 37.95 2.19 0.48
CA SER A 102 37.01 1.15 0.91
C SER A 102 36.30 0.58 -0.31
N ASP A 103 36.28 -0.75 -0.31
CA ASP A 103 35.93 -1.65 -1.38
C ASP A 103 34.49 -1.50 -1.86
N VAL A 104 34.32 -1.56 -3.18
CA VAL A 104 33.02 -1.66 -3.85
C VAL A 104 32.60 -3.13 -3.80
N ASP A 105 31.70 -3.43 -2.87
CA ASP A 105 31.15 -4.78 -2.72
C ASP A 105 30.16 -5.10 -3.86
N GLY A 106 30.24 -6.34 -4.31
CA GLY A 106 29.62 -6.84 -5.54
C GLY A 106 28.10 -6.85 -5.49
N VAL A 107 27.48 -6.57 -6.64
CA VAL A 107 26.04 -6.71 -6.87
C VAL A 107 25.70 -8.21 -6.90
N GLU A 108 25.24 -8.74 -5.78
CA GLU A 108 24.56 -10.05 -5.75
C GLU A 108 23.14 -9.89 -6.31
N GLU A 109 22.79 -10.70 -7.32
CA GLU A 109 21.43 -10.77 -7.87
C GLU A 109 20.49 -11.32 -6.79
N SER A 110 19.70 -10.43 -6.18
CA SER A 110 18.75 -10.80 -5.15
C SER A 110 17.59 -11.64 -5.73
N SER A 111 17.27 -12.72 -5.02
CA SER A 111 16.14 -13.59 -5.36
C SER A 111 14.83 -12.85 -5.08
N PHE A 112 13.89 -12.85 -6.04
CA PHE A 112 12.56 -12.22 -5.96
C PHE A 112 11.79 -12.47 -4.65
N ALA A 113 11.94 -13.65 -4.03
CA ALA A 113 11.30 -13.95 -2.74
C ALA A 113 11.96 -13.21 -1.56
N GLY A 114 13.27 -12.93 -1.66
CA GLY A 114 14.03 -12.08 -0.76
C GLY A 114 13.56 -10.63 -0.84
N ASP A 115 13.47 -10.08 -2.05
CA ASP A 115 12.97 -8.71 -2.27
C ASP A 115 11.56 -8.51 -1.70
N LEU A 116 10.66 -9.47 -1.93
CA LEU A 116 9.29 -9.41 -1.40
C LEU A 116 9.24 -9.50 0.13
N TRP A 117 10.13 -10.30 0.73
CA TRP A 117 10.25 -10.40 2.19
C TRP A 117 10.83 -9.11 2.79
N GLU A 118 11.81 -8.49 2.13
CA GLU A 118 12.38 -7.21 2.53
C GLU A 118 11.36 -6.07 2.43
N ASP A 119 10.56 -6.01 1.35
CA ASP A 119 9.47 -5.06 1.21
C ASP A 119 8.42 -5.21 2.33
N VAL A 120 8.03 -6.46 2.64
CA VAL A 120 7.10 -6.74 3.74
C VAL A 120 7.69 -6.33 5.07
N LYS A 121 8.97 -6.66 5.32
CA LYS A 121 9.67 -6.29 6.56
C LYS A 121 9.77 -4.77 6.72
N CYS A 122 10.15 -4.04 5.66
CA CYS A 122 10.23 -2.59 5.64
C CYS A 122 8.87 -1.94 5.92
N ASN A 123 7.79 -2.40 5.27
CA ASN A 123 6.44 -1.88 5.51
C ASN A 123 5.95 -2.17 6.95
N VAL A 124 6.32 -3.33 7.52
CA VAL A 124 6.05 -3.66 8.93
C VAL A 124 6.86 -2.79 9.89
N GLU A 125 8.12 -2.51 9.59
CA GLU A 125 8.98 -1.60 10.36
C GLU A 125 8.44 -0.16 10.34
N ILE A 126 8.07 0.37 9.17
CA ILE A 126 7.43 1.68 9.04
C ILE A 126 6.12 1.74 9.83
N GLN A 127 5.30 0.67 9.78
CA GLN A 127 4.08 0.60 10.57
C GLN A 127 4.38 0.58 12.07
N ARG A 128 5.38 -0.19 12.48
CA ARG A 128 5.83 -0.26 13.88
C ARG A 128 6.30 1.11 14.36
N ASP A 129 7.09 1.80 13.56
CA ASP A 129 7.61 3.14 13.89
C ASP A 129 6.49 4.17 13.93
N ASN A 130 5.52 4.12 13.01
CA ASN A 130 4.34 4.98 13.04
C ASN A 130 3.45 4.69 14.25
N ILE A 131 3.27 3.43 14.63
CA ILE A 131 2.52 3.07 15.85
C ILE A 131 3.27 3.57 17.07
N HIS A 132 4.58 3.36 17.12
CA HIS A 132 5.44 3.80 18.21
C HIS A 132 5.45 5.33 18.33
N HIS A 133 5.55 6.07 17.22
CA HIS A 133 5.42 7.53 17.21
C HIS A 133 4.03 8.00 17.61
N ASN A 134 2.94 7.34 17.16
CA ASN A 134 1.59 7.68 17.60
C ASN A 134 1.37 7.38 19.09
N PHE A 135 2.01 6.34 19.62
CA PHE A 135 1.93 6.00 21.05
C PHE A 135 2.79 6.93 21.91
N LEU A 136 3.92 7.39 21.37
CA LEU A 136 4.83 8.36 21.99
C LEU A 136 4.42 9.81 21.75
N MET A 137 3.46 10.07 20.86
CA MET A 137 3.05 11.43 20.51
C MET A 137 2.55 12.15 21.75
N LEU A 138 3.26 13.25 22.03
CA LEU A 138 3.01 14.21 23.08
C LEU A 138 1.54 14.61 23.11
N LYS A 139 1.03 14.78 24.34
CA LYS A 139 -0.29 15.29 24.66
C LYS A 139 -0.68 16.41 23.69
N ASP A 140 -1.63 16.12 22.80
CA ASP A 140 -2.09 17.05 21.78
C ASP A 140 -2.62 18.34 22.43
N LEU A 141 -1.87 19.43 22.28
CA LEU A 141 -2.21 20.75 22.82
C LEU A 141 -3.23 21.48 21.93
N SER A 142 -3.62 20.90 20.79
CA SER A 142 -4.39 21.60 19.77
C SER A 142 -5.88 21.75 20.08
N ASN A 143 -6.39 21.25 21.21
CA ASN A 143 -7.81 21.31 21.61
C ASN A 143 -8.77 20.91 20.48
N ARG A 144 -8.35 20.02 19.57
CA ARG A 144 -9.16 19.59 18.43
C ARG A 144 -10.18 18.55 18.89
N HIS A 145 -11.45 18.91 18.78
CA HIS A 145 -12.53 17.96 19.02
C HIS A 145 -12.91 17.27 17.70
N THR A 146 -12.44 16.04 17.50
CA THR A 146 -12.84 15.25 16.33
C THR A 146 -14.28 14.73 16.50
N PRO A 147 -15.09 14.68 15.43
CA PRO A 147 -16.44 14.12 15.52
C PRO A 147 -16.38 12.61 15.79
N GLY A 148 -17.38 12.06 16.48
CA GLY A 148 -17.41 10.62 16.78
C GLY A 148 -17.40 9.73 15.53
N VAL A 149 -16.95 8.48 15.72
CA VAL A 149 -16.73 7.47 14.65
C VAL A 149 -17.95 7.30 13.76
N PHE A 150 -19.16 7.29 14.31
CA PHE A 150 -20.40 7.12 13.53
C PHE A 150 -20.66 8.30 12.58
N LYS A 151 -20.39 9.54 13.04
CA LYS A 151 -20.55 10.73 12.21
C LYS A 151 -19.51 10.75 11.09
N GLN A 152 -18.26 10.36 11.41
CA GLN A 152 -17.21 10.19 10.40
C GLN A 152 -17.59 9.13 9.36
N TYR A 153 -18.08 7.97 9.80
CA TYR A 153 -18.53 6.87 8.93
C TYR A 153 -19.60 7.35 7.94
N LYS A 154 -20.61 8.10 8.39
CA LYS A 154 -21.66 8.63 7.51
C LYS A 154 -21.10 9.53 6.39
N TYR A 155 -20.14 10.41 6.71
CA TYR A 155 -19.52 11.27 5.70
C TYR A 155 -18.64 10.48 4.73
N TYR A 156 -17.86 9.53 5.24
CA TYR A 156 -17.06 8.66 4.39
C TYR A 156 -17.93 7.80 3.47
N LEU A 157 -19.03 7.23 3.98
CA LEU A 157 -19.96 6.44 3.19
C LEU A 157 -20.49 7.25 2.00
N GLY A 158 -20.91 8.50 2.23
CA GLY A 158 -21.38 9.38 1.16
C GLY A 158 -20.30 9.73 0.13
N ARG A 159 -19.06 9.98 0.59
CA ARG A 159 -17.92 10.25 -0.28
C ARG A 159 -17.55 9.04 -1.13
N VAL A 160 -17.37 7.87 -0.51
CA VAL A 160 -16.98 6.63 -1.18
C VAL A 160 -18.06 6.19 -2.16
N SER A 161 -19.34 6.32 -1.80
CA SER A 161 -20.46 6.03 -2.71
C SER A 161 -20.44 6.94 -3.95
N LYS A 162 -20.14 8.24 -3.77
CA LYS A 162 -20.01 9.18 -4.90
C LYS A 162 -18.80 8.87 -5.78
N GLN A 163 -17.68 8.44 -5.19
CA GLN A 163 -16.50 8.02 -5.93
C GLN A 163 -16.80 6.75 -6.75
N TRP A 164 -17.45 5.77 -6.12
CA TRP A 164 -17.91 4.54 -6.76
C TRP A 164 -18.81 4.83 -7.98
N LEU A 165 -19.79 5.73 -7.86
CA LEU A 165 -20.66 6.13 -8.97
C LEU A 165 -19.89 6.82 -10.13
N ARG A 166 -18.82 7.56 -9.82
CA ARG A 166 -18.02 8.26 -10.84
C ARG A 166 -17.08 7.32 -11.58
N GLU A 167 -16.65 6.24 -10.94
CA GLU A 167 -15.80 5.19 -11.54
C GLU A 167 -16.61 4.10 -12.25
N SER A 168 -17.86 4.40 -12.64
CA SER A 168 -18.79 3.48 -13.30
C SER A 168 -18.23 2.80 -14.54
N LYS A 169 -17.33 3.46 -15.29
CA LYS A 169 -16.69 2.87 -16.47
C LYS A 169 -15.86 1.64 -16.11
N THR A 170 -15.02 1.73 -15.08
CA THR A 170 -14.17 0.62 -14.64
C THR A 170 -15.04 -0.54 -14.14
N GLN A 171 -16.11 -0.23 -13.42
CA GLN A 171 -17.05 -1.22 -12.92
C GLN A 171 -17.82 -1.91 -14.06
N ALA A 172 -18.25 -1.16 -15.07
CA ALA A 172 -18.92 -1.70 -16.24
C ALA A 172 -18.03 -2.69 -17.00
N VAL A 173 -16.73 -2.41 -17.11
CA VAL A 173 -15.76 -3.35 -17.71
C VAL A 173 -15.65 -4.63 -16.88
N ASP A 174 -15.55 -4.52 -15.56
CA ASP A 174 -15.48 -5.69 -14.68
C ASP A 174 -16.76 -6.55 -14.79
N PHE A 175 -17.95 -5.92 -14.86
CA PHE A 175 -19.22 -6.64 -15.06
C PHE A 175 -19.31 -7.28 -16.45
N LEU A 176 -18.86 -6.60 -17.51
CA LEU A 176 -18.86 -7.13 -18.87
C LEU A 176 -17.95 -8.36 -19.00
N ILE A 177 -16.75 -8.31 -18.41
CA ILE A 177 -15.83 -9.46 -18.42
C ILE A 177 -16.43 -10.63 -17.67
N LEU A 178 -17.07 -10.39 -16.52
CA LEU A 178 -17.70 -11.44 -15.73
C LEU A 178 -18.91 -12.07 -16.46
N PHE A 179 -19.70 -11.25 -17.14
CA PHE A 179 -20.79 -11.69 -18.00
C PHE A 179 -20.28 -12.58 -19.15
N LEU A 180 -19.25 -12.14 -19.86
CA LEU A 180 -18.62 -12.89 -20.95
C LEU A 180 -18.02 -14.20 -20.44
N ALA A 181 -17.34 -14.19 -19.29
CA ALA A 181 -16.79 -15.38 -18.66
C ALA A 181 -17.89 -16.40 -18.31
N GLY A 182 -19.05 -15.93 -17.82
CA GLY A 182 -20.22 -16.77 -17.58
C GLY A 182 -20.74 -17.44 -18.86
N ALA A 183 -20.81 -16.70 -19.97
CA ALA A 183 -21.25 -17.23 -21.26
C ALA A 183 -20.24 -18.25 -21.85
N CYS A 184 -18.94 -17.93 -21.79
CA CYS A 184 -17.89 -18.82 -22.29
C CYS A 184 -17.82 -20.13 -21.48
N LEU A 185 -17.80 -20.04 -20.15
CA LEU A 185 -17.74 -21.24 -19.31
C LEU A 185 -19.07 -22.00 -19.29
N GLY A 186 -20.21 -21.32 -19.35
CA GLY A 186 -21.52 -21.95 -19.44
C GLY A 186 -21.68 -22.80 -20.69
N SER A 187 -21.16 -22.33 -21.84
CA SER A 187 -21.18 -23.07 -23.11
C SER A 187 -20.14 -24.21 -23.18
N LEU A 188 -18.98 -24.05 -22.52
CA LEU A 188 -17.92 -25.06 -22.51
C LEU A 188 -18.19 -26.19 -21.51
N ALA A 189 -18.75 -25.88 -20.34
CA ALA A 189 -18.93 -26.82 -19.25
C ALA A 189 -20.16 -27.73 -19.46
N LYS A 190 -20.21 -28.52 -20.52
CA LYS A 190 -21.30 -29.51 -20.66
C LYS A 190 -21.31 -30.45 -19.44
N VAL A 191 -22.46 -30.55 -18.78
CA VAL A 191 -22.66 -31.40 -17.60
C VAL A 191 -22.44 -32.85 -18.02
N SER A 192 -21.33 -33.45 -17.59
CA SER A 192 -21.15 -34.90 -17.66
C SER A 192 -21.73 -35.55 -16.41
N ASP A 193 -22.55 -36.58 -16.61
CA ASP A 193 -23.22 -37.30 -15.52
C ASP A 193 -22.24 -38.06 -14.62
N ASP A 194 -21.06 -38.43 -15.13
CA ASP A 194 -20.08 -39.26 -14.42
C ASP A 194 -19.47 -38.58 -13.19
N ASN A 195 -19.38 -37.25 -13.18
CA ASN A 195 -18.66 -36.49 -12.14
C ASN A 195 -19.50 -35.36 -11.54
N PHE A 196 -20.83 -35.42 -11.67
CA PHE A 196 -21.78 -34.40 -11.19
C PHE A 196 -21.43 -32.95 -11.60
N GLY A 197 -20.73 -32.77 -12.74
CA GLY A 197 -20.27 -31.46 -13.19
C GLY A 197 -19.16 -30.81 -12.34
N ALA A 198 -18.50 -31.55 -11.45
CA ALA A 198 -17.46 -31.02 -10.54
C ALA A 198 -16.32 -30.28 -11.26
N ALA A 199 -15.91 -30.76 -12.44
CA ALA A 199 -14.89 -30.10 -13.25
C ALA A 199 -15.38 -28.76 -13.83
N GLY A 200 -16.67 -28.62 -14.15
CA GLY A 200 -17.26 -27.35 -14.54
C GLY A 200 -17.22 -26.35 -13.39
N PHE A 201 -17.60 -26.78 -12.19
CA PHE A 201 -17.59 -25.91 -11.00
C PHE A 201 -16.20 -25.46 -10.60
N SER A 202 -15.16 -26.29 -10.72
CA SER A 202 -13.79 -25.86 -10.43
C SER A 202 -13.33 -24.73 -11.36
N TYR A 203 -13.68 -24.77 -12.66
CA TYR A 203 -13.41 -23.65 -13.56
C TYR A 203 -14.21 -22.39 -13.20
N THR A 204 -15.46 -22.52 -12.76
CA THR A 204 -16.26 -21.38 -12.30
C THR A 204 -15.67 -20.73 -11.05
N ILE A 205 -15.22 -21.54 -10.08
CA ILE A 205 -14.58 -21.09 -8.85
C ILE A 205 -13.32 -20.32 -9.18
N ILE A 206 -12.47 -20.85 -10.08
CA ILE A 206 -11.23 -20.18 -10.50
C ILE A 206 -11.54 -18.86 -11.19
N ALA A 207 -12.42 -18.86 -12.20
CA ALA A 207 -12.71 -17.67 -13.00
C ALA A 207 -13.31 -16.53 -12.16
N VAL A 208 -14.31 -16.84 -11.33
CA VAL A 208 -14.96 -15.82 -10.50
C VAL A 208 -14.04 -15.33 -9.39
N SER A 209 -13.25 -16.21 -8.77
CA SER A 209 -12.28 -15.80 -7.74
C SER A 209 -11.20 -14.88 -8.31
N LEU A 210 -10.66 -15.20 -9.48
CA LEU A 210 -9.65 -14.36 -10.15
C LEU A 210 -10.20 -12.98 -10.51
N LEU A 211 -11.32 -12.95 -11.23
CA LEU A 211 -11.92 -11.70 -11.72
C LEU A 211 -12.39 -10.80 -10.56
N CYS A 212 -12.98 -11.38 -9.51
CA CYS A 212 -13.41 -10.63 -8.34
C CYS A 212 -12.23 -10.13 -7.50
N LYS A 213 -11.16 -10.93 -7.36
CA LYS A 213 -9.94 -10.54 -6.63
C LYS A 213 -9.27 -9.32 -7.26
N ILE A 214 -9.09 -9.32 -8.58
CA ILE A 214 -8.45 -8.20 -9.29
C ILE A 214 -9.21 -6.89 -9.03
N ALA A 215 -10.54 -6.93 -9.09
CA ALA A 215 -11.36 -5.77 -8.81
C ALA A 215 -11.28 -5.31 -7.35
N ALA A 216 -11.26 -6.25 -6.39
CA ALA A 216 -11.19 -5.95 -4.96
C ALA A 216 -9.82 -5.37 -4.54
N LEU A 217 -8.72 -5.83 -5.16
CA LEU A 217 -7.38 -5.29 -4.92
C LEU A 217 -7.27 -3.80 -5.25
N ARG A 218 -8.00 -3.33 -6.28
CA ARG A 218 -8.01 -1.91 -6.67
C ARG A 218 -8.67 -1.00 -5.63
N SER A 219 -9.58 -1.54 -4.82
CA SER A 219 -10.38 -0.75 -3.89
C SER A 219 -9.52 -0.11 -2.79
N PHE A 220 -8.65 -0.85 -2.11
CA PHE A 220 -7.83 -0.28 -1.03
C PHE A 220 -6.47 0.25 -1.50
N SER A 221 -6.00 -0.21 -2.65
CA SER A 221 -4.69 0.19 -3.16
C SER A 221 -4.69 1.65 -3.63
N ALA A 222 -5.67 2.09 -4.43
CA ALA A 222 -5.63 3.43 -5.04
C ALA A 222 -5.58 4.61 -4.03
N ASP A 223 -6.22 4.46 -2.87
CA ASP A 223 -6.44 5.56 -1.92
C ASP A 223 -5.56 5.50 -0.65
N LYS A 224 -4.56 4.61 -0.60
CA LYS A 224 -3.67 4.41 0.57
C LYS A 224 -2.98 5.70 1.02
N LEU A 225 -2.47 6.50 0.07
CA LEU A 225 -1.80 7.79 0.38
C LEU A 225 -2.74 8.82 1.00
N ILE A 226 -3.98 8.87 0.51
CA ILE A 226 -5.00 9.79 1.02
C ILE A 226 -5.39 9.37 2.44
N TYR A 227 -5.57 8.06 2.65
CA TYR A 227 -5.83 7.50 3.96
C TYR A 227 -4.73 7.87 4.97
N TRP A 228 -3.45 7.71 4.64
CA TRP A 228 -2.36 8.06 5.56
C TRP A 228 -2.36 9.54 5.95
N ARG A 229 -2.61 10.43 4.99
CA ARG A 229 -2.71 11.87 5.24
C ARG A 229 -3.90 12.24 6.14
N GLU A 230 -5.05 11.59 5.94
CA GLU A 230 -6.24 11.82 6.74
C GLU A 230 -6.11 11.20 8.14
N SER A 231 -5.46 10.03 8.24
CA SER A 231 -5.17 9.34 9.49
C SER A 231 -4.19 10.10 10.36
N SER A 232 -3.11 10.67 9.79
CA SER A 232 -2.15 11.52 10.53
C SER A 232 -2.78 12.82 11.07
N SER A 233 -3.92 13.22 10.50
CA SER A 233 -4.71 14.36 10.99
C SER A 233 -5.65 13.99 12.16
N GLY A 234 -5.68 12.73 12.60
CA GLY A 234 -6.46 12.25 13.75
C GLY A 234 -7.85 11.67 13.41
N ILE A 235 -8.08 11.26 12.16
CA ILE A 235 -9.34 10.65 11.72
C ILE A 235 -9.35 9.13 12.01
N SER A 236 -10.50 8.56 12.37
CA SER A 236 -10.57 7.14 12.75
C SER A 236 -10.43 6.19 11.56
N SER A 237 -9.51 5.23 11.69
CA SER A 237 -9.26 4.17 10.71
C SER A 237 -10.44 3.22 10.55
N LEU A 238 -11.15 2.93 11.65
CA LEU A 238 -12.33 2.06 11.65
C LEU A 238 -13.47 2.65 10.82
N ALA A 239 -13.76 3.95 10.95
CA ALA A 239 -14.81 4.59 10.16
C ALA A 239 -14.49 4.54 8.66
N TYR A 240 -13.23 4.75 8.30
CA TYR A 240 -12.76 4.63 6.91
C TYR A 240 -12.94 3.21 6.39
N PHE A 241 -12.43 2.20 7.11
CA PHE A 241 -12.52 0.80 6.72
C PHE A 241 -13.98 0.34 6.54
N LEU A 242 -14.84 0.60 7.53
CA LEU A 242 -16.25 0.20 7.49
C LEU A 242 -17.01 0.87 6.35
N SER A 243 -16.74 2.16 6.08
CA SER A 243 -17.39 2.87 4.97
C SER A 243 -17.04 2.28 3.62
N ARG A 244 -15.80 1.81 3.45
CA ARG A 244 -15.33 1.21 2.21
C ARG A 244 -15.86 -0.20 2.04
N ASP A 245 -15.80 -1.01 3.09
CA ASP A 245 -16.33 -2.37 3.11
C ASP A 245 -17.82 -2.39 2.75
N THR A 246 -18.62 -1.49 3.32
CA THR A 246 -20.06 -1.41 2.99
C THR A 246 -20.35 -1.06 1.54
N VAL A 247 -19.55 -0.18 0.90
CA VAL A 247 -19.73 0.14 -0.54
C VAL A 247 -19.30 -1.03 -1.41
N ASP A 248 -18.18 -1.67 -1.09
CA ASP A 248 -17.71 -2.83 -1.84
C ASP A 248 -18.61 -4.06 -1.68
N HIS A 249 -19.29 -4.20 -0.54
CA HIS A 249 -20.25 -5.29 -0.31
C HIS A 249 -21.37 -5.30 -1.35
N PHE A 250 -21.81 -4.14 -1.83
CA PHE A 250 -22.76 -4.07 -2.94
C PHE A 250 -22.21 -4.71 -4.22
N ASN A 251 -20.93 -4.50 -4.54
CA ASN A 251 -20.29 -5.15 -5.68
C ASN A 251 -20.21 -6.67 -5.47
N THR A 252 -19.92 -7.12 -4.25
CA THR A 252 -19.84 -8.53 -3.88
C THR A 252 -21.17 -9.26 -4.04
N LEU A 253 -22.31 -8.56 -3.87
CA LEU A 253 -23.64 -9.14 -4.11
C LEU A 253 -24.04 -9.14 -5.59
N VAL A 254 -23.68 -8.11 -6.35
CA VAL A 254 -24.09 -7.94 -7.75
C VAL A 254 -23.28 -8.81 -8.71
N LYS A 255 -21.96 -8.95 -8.48
CA LYS A 255 -21.06 -9.74 -9.36
C LYS A 255 -21.52 -11.21 -9.51
N PRO A 256 -21.81 -11.96 -8.43
CA PRO A 256 -22.35 -13.32 -8.53
C PRO A 256 -23.61 -13.44 -9.41
N VAL A 257 -24.55 -12.49 -9.30
CA VAL A 257 -25.79 -12.51 -10.09
C VAL A 257 -25.50 -12.41 -11.59
N ILE A 258 -24.61 -11.49 -11.97
CA ILE A 258 -24.27 -11.27 -13.39
C ILE A 258 -23.60 -12.51 -13.97
N TYR A 259 -22.62 -13.09 -13.28
CA TYR A 259 -21.99 -14.33 -13.71
C TYR A 259 -23.00 -15.47 -13.84
N LEU A 260 -23.79 -15.69 -12.78
CA LEU A 260 -24.70 -16.82 -12.69
C LEU A 260 -25.83 -16.74 -13.71
N SER A 261 -26.28 -15.53 -14.06
CA SER A 261 -27.33 -15.31 -15.08
C SER A 261 -26.94 -15.89 -16.44
N MET A 262 -25.70 -15.67 -16.90
CA MET A 262 -25.19 -16.21 -18.15
C MET A 262 -24.81 -17.69 -18.03
N PHE A 263 -24.15 -18.06 -16.93
CA PHE A 263 -23.77 -19.46 -16.71
C PHE A 263 -24.99 -20.38 -16.67
N TYR A 264 -26.05 -20.00 -15.96
CA TYR A 264 -27.27 -20.79 -15.84
C TYR A 264 -28.00 -20.95 -17.18
N PHE A 265 -28.01 -19.91 -18.01
CA PHE A 265 -28.67 -19.93 -19.32
C PHE A 265 -28.05 -20.94 -20.30
N PHE A 266 -26.71 -21.02 -20.33
CA PHE A 266 -26.00 -21.92 -21.25
C PHE A 266 -25.80 -23.34 -20.69
N ASN A 267 -25.64 -23.47 -19.37
CA ASN A 267 -25.29 -24.73 -18.74
C ASN A 267 -26.53 -25.56 -18.34
N ASN A 268 -27.65 -24.91 -18.00
CA ASN A 268 -28.84 -25.51 -17.38
C ASN A 268 -28.48 -26.48 -16.24
N PRO A 269 -27.85 -25.99 -15.16
CA PRO A 269 -27.45 -26.86 -14.05
C PRO A 269 -28.68 -27.41 -13.31
N ARG A 270 -28.55 -28.56 -12.65
CA ARG A 270 -29.66 -29.25 -11.96
C ARG A 270 -30.17 -28.51 -10.72
N SER A 271 -29.30 -27.82 -9.98
CA SER A 271 -29.67 -27.13 -8.73
C SER A 271 -30.38 -25.78 -8.95
N SER A 272 -31.04 -25.26 -7.91
CA SER A 272 -31.76 -23.99 -7.96
C SER A 272 -30.81 -22.80 -8.11
N PHE A 273 -31.27 -21.74 -8.79
CA PHE A 273 -30.52 -20.50 -8.92
C PHE A 273 -30.15 -19.91 -7.54
N MET A 274 -31.01 -20.04 -6.54
CA MET A 274 -30.79 -19.48 -5.21
C MET A 274 -29.65 -20.18 -4.47
N ASP A 275 -29.55 -21.51 -4.58
CA ASP A 275 -28.49 -22.27 -3.91
C ASP A 275 -27.13 -21.94 -4.53
N TYR A 276 -27.06 -21.87 -5.86
CA TYR A 276 -25.86 -21.40 -6.56
C TYR A 276 -25.49 -19.97 -6.20
N TYR A 277 -26.47 -19.09 -6.06
CA TYR A 277 -26.24 -17.70 -5.69
C TYR A 277 -25.63 -17.57 -4.29
N ILE A 278 -26.17 -18.29 -3.30
CA ILE A 278 -25.65 -18.28 -1.91
C ILE A 278 -24.19 -18.75 -1.89
N VAL A 279 -23.89 -19.88 -2.53
CA VAL A 279 -22.51 -20.41 -2.58
C VAL A 279 -21.56 -19.42 -3.26
N MET A 280 -21.99 -18.78 -4.34
CA MET A 280 -21.18 -17.77 -5.05
C MET A 280 -20.96 -16.49 -4.23
N VAL A 281 -21.95 -16.01 -3.50
CA VAL A 281 -21.80 -14.85 -2.60
C VAL A 281 -20.80 -15.17 -1.49
N CYS A 282 -20.90 -16.34 -0.85
CA CYS A 282 -19.95 -16.77 0.17
C CYS A 282 -18.52 -16.88 -0.39
N LEU A 283 -18.36 -17.44 -1.59
CA LEU A 283 -17.07 -17.52 -2.27
C LEU A 283 -16.48 -16.12 -2.53
N VAL A 284 -17.25 -15.21 -3.13
CA VAL A 284 -16.76 -13.86 -3.44
C VAL A 284 -16.46 -13.07 -2.16
N TYR A 285 -17.20 -13.27 -1.08
CA TYR A 285 -16.91 -12.69 0.23
C TYR A 285 -15.55 -13.14 0.78
N CYS A 286 -15.25 -14.44 0.74
CA CYS A 286 -13.94 -14.95 1.15
C CYS A 286 -12.79 -14.39 0.30
N VAL A 287 -12.98 -14.34 -1.03
CA VAL A 287 -11.99 -13.83 -1.98
C VAL A 287 -11.71 -12.35 -1.78
N THR A 288 -12.75 -11.54 -1.56
CA THR A 288 -12.62 -10.09 -1.32
C THR A 288 -11.90 -9.81 0.01
N GLY A 289 -12.19 -10.55 1.08
CA GLY A 289 -11.47 -10.45 2.35
C GLY A 289 -9.97 -10.71 2.21
N ILE A 290 -9.59 -11.78 1.53
CA ILE A 290 -8.18 -12.09 1.22
C ILE A 290 -7.55 -10.99 0.35
N ALA A 291 -8.30 -10.46 -0.62
CA ALA A 291 -7.83 -9.36 -1.46
C ALA A 291 -7.54 -8.09 -0.66
N TYR A 292 -8.34 -7.76 0.36
CA TYR A 292 -8.11 -6.59 1.20
C TYR A 292 -6.85 -6.70 2.03
N VAL A 293 -6.61 -7.89 2.61
CA VAL A 293 -5.36 -8.18 3.33
C VAL A 293 -4.16 -7.92 2.41
N PHE A 294 -4.20 -8.47 1.18
CA PHE A 294 -3.14 -8.24 0.22
C PHE A 294 -3.03 -6.79 -0.25
N ALA A 295 -4.14 -6.08 -0.43
CA ALA A 295 -4.12 -4.67 -0.85
C ALA A 295 -3.54 -3.73 0.22
N ILE A 296 -3.58 -4.11 1.50
CA ILE A 296 -3.00 -3.34 2.61
C ILE A 296 -1.50 -3.63 2.73
N PHE A 297 -1.12 -4.91 2.66
CA PHE A 297 0.28 -5.34 2.77
C PHE A 297 1.10 -4.92 1.57
N PHE A 298 0.58 -5.11 0.36
CA PHE A 298 1.27 -4.71 -0.86
C PHE A 298 0.95 -3.26 -1.18
N GLU A 299 2.00 -2.45 -1.29
CA GLU A 299 1.85 -1.08 -1.69
C GLU A 299 1.49 -1.00 -3.19
N PRO A 300 0.51 -0.17 -3.58
CA PRO A 300 0.26 0.06 -4.99
C PRO A 300 1.50 0.71 -5.59
N SER A 301 1.79 0.37 -6.83
CA SER A 301 2.83 1.00 -7.64
C SER A 301 2.54 2.49 -7.95
N SER A 302 2.08 3.31 -6.99
CA SER A 302 2.11 4.77 -7.08
C SER A 302 3.55 5.29 -7.29
N ALA A 303 4.56 4.49 -6.94
CA ALA A 303 5.95 4.77 -7.30
C ALA A 303 6.21 4.72 -8.82
N ARG A 304 5.36 4.04 -9.61
CA ARG A 304 5.47 3.99 -11.08
C ARG A 304 5.41 5.39 -11.71
N ARG A 305 4.62 6.33 -11.16
CA ARG A 305 4.55 7.70 -11.71
C ARG A 305 5.73 8.58 -11.30
N THR A 306 6.43 8.25 -10.21
CA THR A 306 7.63 8.97 -9.79
C THR A 306 8.84 8.50 -10.60
N TYR A 307 8.98 7.18 -10.82
CA TYR A 307 10.08 6.63 -11.63
C TYR A 307 9.97 6.98 -13.12
N THR A 308 8.77 7.14 -13.69
CA THR A 308 8.64 7.58 -15.09
C THR A 308 9.05 9.04 -15.32
N ASN A 309 9.06 9.87 -14.27
CA ASN A 309 9.56 11.26 -14.37
C ASN A 309 11.08 11.36 -14.07
N ILE A 310 11.69 10.31 -13.51
CA ILE A 310 13.15 10.20 -13.29
C ILE A 310 13.81 9.42 -14.45
N GLN A 311 13.18 9.38 -15.64
CA GLN A 311 13.77 8.73 -16.83
C GLN A 311 14.91 9.54 -17.49
N PHE A 312 15.42 10.61 -16.88
CA PHE A 312 16.60 11.34 -17.39
C PHE A 312 17.94 10.93 -16.75
N SER A 313 17.97 10.00 -15.80
CA SER A 313 19.24 9.43 -15.32
C SER A 313 19.12 7.94 -15.05
N ASN A 314 19.79 7.16 -15.90
CA ASN A 314 20.18 5.74 -15.76
C ASN A 314 19.83 5.07 -14.41
N ILE A 315 18.63 4.49 -14.29
CA ILE A 315 18.29 3.49 -13.26
C ILE A 315 17.80 2.23 -14.01
N PRO A 316 18.24 1.01 -13.63
CA PRO A 316 17.97 -0.19 -14.41
C PRO A 316 16.48 -0.55 -14.43
N LEU A 317 16.01 -0.89 -15.63
CA LEU A 317 14.65 -1.32 -15.99
C LEU A 317 14.11 -2.50 -15.15
N PHE A 318 14.99 -3.23 -14.45
CA PHE A 318 14.73 -4.49 -13.75
C PHE A 318 13.81 -4.36 -12.51
N ALA A 319 13.90 -3.26 -11.76
CA ALA A 319 13.08 -3.06 -10.55
C ALA A 319 11.59 -2.81 -10.86
N ILE A 320 11.28 -2.27 -12.03
CA ILE A 320 9.91 -2.01 -12.48
C ILE A 320 9.21 -3.32 -12.88
N ASP A 321 9.99 -4.27 -13.42
CA ASP A 321 9.51 -5.59 -13.80
C ASP A 321 9.18 -6.44 -12.56
N ASN A 322 10.08 -6.52 -11.56
CA ASN A 322 9.86 -7.31 -10.34
C ASN A 322 8.62 -6.86 -9.53
N LEU A 323 8.33 -5.55 -9.47
CA LEU A 323 7.14 -5.03 -8.79
C LEU A 323 5.83 -5.32 -9.56
N PHE A 324 5.88 -5.38 -10.90
CA PHE A 324 4.74 -5.82 -11.71
C PHE A 324 4.47 -7.32 -11.52
N TYR A 325 5.52 -8.14 -11.37
CA TYR A 325 5.39 -9.58 -11.09
C TYR A 325 4.79 -9.86 -9.70
N SER A 326 5.13 -9.10 -8.65
CA SER A 326 4.57 -9.28 -7.30
C SER A 326 3.03 -9.22 -7.25
N PHE A 327 2.44 -8.25 -7.97
CA PHE A 327 0.98 -8.14 -8.07
C PHE A 327 0.36 -9.34 -8.81
N GLN A 328 1.05 -9.85 -9.84
CA GLN A 328 0.61 -11.00 -10.65
C GLN A 328 0.61 -12.31 -9.84
N TRP A 329 1.59 -12.53 -8.97
CA TRP A 329 1.61 -13.72 -8.08
C TRP A 329 0.48 -13.69 -7.05
N SER A 330 0.15 -12.52 -6.52
CA SER A 330 -1.02 -12.38 -5.63
C SER A 330 -2.31 -12.76 -6.37
N VAL A 331 -2.42 -12.41 -7.66
CA VAL A 331 -3.59 -12.73 -8.49
C VAL A 331 -3.69 -14.23 -8.77
N LEU A 332 -2.58 -14.97 -8.85
CA LEU A 332 -2.60 -16.42 -9.11
C LEU A 332 -2.98 -17.29 -7.91
N LEU A 333 -3.00 -16.72 -6.69
CA LEU A 333 -3.29 -17.46 -5.46
C LEU A 333 -4.62 -18.25 -5.49
N PRO A 334 -5.76 -17.72 -5.96
CA PRO A 334 -6.99 -18.51 -6.13
C PRO A 334 -6.83 -19.74 -7.02
N VAL A 335 -6.02 -19.64 -8.09
CA VAL A 335 -5.74 -20.75 -9.00
C VAL A 335 -4.95 -21.82 -8.25
N VAL A 336 -3.89 -21.41 -7.55
CA VAL A 336 -3.06 -22.33 -6.77
C VAL A 336 -3.91 -23.04 -5.71
N LEU A 337 -4.70 -22.31 -4.90
CA LEU A 337 -5.54 -22.92 -3.87
C LEU A 337 -6.56 -23.92 -4.45
N THR A 338 -7.15 -23.60 -5.62
CA THR A 338 -8.10 -24.52 -6.27
C THR A 338 -7.39 -25.76 -6.84
N LEU A 339 -6.18 -25.61 -7.38
CA LEU A 339 -5.37 -26.75 -7.85
C LEU A 339 -4.89 -27.64 -6.69
N VAL A 340 -4.55 -27.04 -5.54
CA VAL A 340 -4.19 -27.77 -4.33
C VAL A 340 -5.37 -28.57 -3.81
N SER A 341 -6.57 -27.99 -3.78
CA SER A 341 -7.80 -28.66 -3.34
C SER A 341 -8.21 -29.82 -4.27
N THR A 342 -8.03 -29.67 -5.58
CA THR A 342 -8.43 -30.70 -6.55
C THR A 342 -7.46 -31.90 -6.64
N ARG A 343 -6.22 -31.77 -6.16
CA ARG A 343 -5.24 -32.87 -6.15
C ARG A 343 -5.35 -33.70 -4.87
N LYS A 344 -5.55 -35.02 -5.01
CA LYS A 344 -5.36 -35.99 -3.92
C LYS A 344 -3.92 -35.94 -3.45
N THR A 345 -3.67 -35.28 -2.32
CA THR A 345 -2.35 -35.14 -1.71
C THR A 345 -2.37 -35.65 -0.28
N THR A 346 -1.27 -36.26 0.15
CA THR A 346 -1.11 -36.85 1.49
C THR A 346 -0.30 -35.92 2.40
N GLY A 347 -0.72 -35.75 3.66
CA GLY A 347 0.06 -35.07 4.71
C GLY A 347 -0.38 -33.62 4.97
N LEU A 348 0.58 -32.71 5.20
CA LEU A 348 0.32 -31.28 5.49
C LEU A 348 -0.53 -30.59 4.40
N MET A 349 -0.38 -31.03 3.15
CA MET A 349 -1.14 -30.49 2.02
C MET A 349 -2.65 -30.73 2.15
N THR A 350 -3.07 -31.82 2.81
CA THR A 350 -4.49 -32.10 3.09
C THR A 350 -5.06 -31.14 4.14
N ILE A 351 -4.25 -30.76 5.14
CA ILE A 351 -4.64 -29.77 6.16
C ILE A 351 -4.79 -28.39 5.52
N ILE A 352 -3.86 -28.03 4.64
CA ILE A 352 -3.92 -26.78 3.88
C ILE A 352 -5.13 -26.78 2.95
N ALA A 353 -5.37 -27.87 2.21
CA ALA A 353 -6.55 -28.01 1.35
C ALA A 353 -7.86 -27.83 2.12
N ASN A 354 -8.00 -28.49 3.29
CA ASN A 354 -9.16 -28.34 4.17
C ASN A 354 -9.37 -26.91 4.69
N LEU A 355 -8.33 -26.07 4.73
CA LEU A 355 -8.43 -24.65 5.10
C LEU A 355 -8.80 -23.76 3.90
N CYS A 356 -8.64 -24.25 2.67
CA CYS A 356 -8.83 -23.47 1.45
C CYS A 356 -10.31 -23.30 1.10
N TYR A 357 -10.76 -22.05 0.93
CA TYR A 357 -12.13 -21.73 0.52
C TYR A 357 -12.62 -22.41 -0.80
N PRO A 358 -11.79 -22.71 -1.82
CA PRO A 358 -12.24 -23.41 -3.02
C PRO A 358 -12.75 -24.82 -2.74
N GLU A 359 -12.24 -25.50 -1.72
CA GLU A 359 -12.67 -26.85 -1.35
C GLU A 359 -14.10 -26.85 -0.82
N TRP A 360 -14.37 -25.98 0.16
CA TRP A 360 -15.70 -25.80 0.74
C TRP A 360 -16.71 -25.35 -0.31
N ALA A 361 -16.32 -24.45 -1.22
CA ALA A 361 -17.19 -24.01 -2.30
C ALA A 361 -17.50 -25.13 -3.30
N LEU A 362 -16.49 -25.94 -3.69
CA LEU A 362 -16.67 -27.08 -4.59
C LEU A 362 -17.61 -28.12 -3.96
N GLN A 363 -17.39 -28.47 -2.70
CA GLN A 363 -18.24 -29.41 -1.97
C GLN A 363 -19.68 -28.89 -1.88
N ALA A 364 -19.87 -27.60 -1.58
CA ALA A 364 -21.20 -27.00 -1.53
C ALA A 364 -21.93 -27.05 -2.88
N PHE A 365 -21.25 -26.79 -4.01
CA PHE A 365 -21.86 -26.93 -5.34
C PHE A 365 -22.26 -28.37 -5.66
N VAL A 366 -21.43 -29.34 -5.28
CA VAL A 366 -21.71 -30.77 -5.52
C VAL A 366 -22.88 -31.24 -4.65
N ILE A 367 -22.91 -30.89 -3.36
CA ILE A 367 -24.00 -31.23 -2.43
C ILE A 367 -25.32 -30.63 -2.91
N SER A 368 -25.32 -29.35 -3.28
CA SER A 368 -26.52 -28.68 -3.78
C SER A 368 -27.09 -29.35 -5.03
N ASN A 369 -26.23 -29.84 -5.93
CA ASN A 369 -26.66 -30.64 -7.07
C ASN A 369 -27.19 -32.03 -6.68
N ALA A 370 -26.57 -32.68 -5.68
CA ALA A 370 -26.95 -34.01 -5.24
C ALA A 370 -28.32 -34.02 -4.51
N GLU A 371 -28.57 -33.06 -3.63
CA GLU A 371 -29.85 -32.94 -2.90
C GLU A 371 -31.04 -32.82 -3.85
N ARG A 372 -30.88 -32.08 -4.95
CA ARG A 372 -31.94 -31.94 -5.96
C ARG A 372 -32.20 -33.22 -6.73
N CYS A 373 -31.17 -34.03 -6.99
CA CYS A 373 -31.35 -35.38 -7.56
C CYS A 373 -32.16 -36.28 -6.62
N VAL A 374 -31.85 -36.26 -5.31
CA VAL A 374 -32.58 -37.04 -4.31
C VAL A 374 -34.03 -36.57 -4.19
N HIS A 375 -34.28 -35.27 -4.21
CA HIS A 375 -35.64 -34.73 -4.20
C HIS A 375 -36.45 -35.10 -5.45
N MET A 376 -35.83 -35.14 -6.63
CA MET A 376 -36.49 -35.61 -7.85
C MET A 376 -36.80 -37.12 -7.82
N LEU A 377 -35.94 -37.93 -7.22
CA LEU A 377 -36.17 -39.37 -7.06
C LEU A 377 -37.28 -39.70 -6.05
N ASN A 378 -37.42 -38.89 -4.99
CA ASN A 378 -38.43 -39.09 -3.95
C ASN A 378 -39.84 -38.62 -4.35
N PHE A 379 -39.97 -37.78 -5.38
CA PHE A 379 -41.26 -37.30 -5.90
C PHE A 379 -41.40 -37.54 -7.42
N PRO A 380 -41.60 -38.79 -7.87
CA PRO A 380 -41.76 -39.10 -9.29
C PRO A 380 -43.12 -38.69 -9.88
N ASN A 381 -44.12 -38.34 -9.06
CA ASN A 381 -45.50 -38.12 -9.51
C ASN A 381 -46.02 -36.73 -9.15
N ASN A 382 -45.99 -35.81 -10.12
CA ASN A 382 -47.03 -34.79 -10.32
C ASN A 382 -46.83 -34.07 -11.67
N VAL A 383 -46.84 -34.84 -12.75
CA VAL A 383 -47.16 -34.31 -14.09
C VAL A 383 -48.05 -35.34 -14.78
N ASN A 384 -49.37 -35.16 -14.61
CA ASN A 384 -50.37 -35.57 -15.60
C ASN A 384 -50.80 -34.30 -16.34
#